data_AF-A0A2S8FCQ7-F1
#
_entry.id   AF-A0A2S8FCQ7-F1
#
_cell.length_a   1.000
_cell.length_b   1.000
_cell.length_c   1.000
_cell.angle_alpha   90.00
_cell.angle_beta   90.00
_cell.angle_gamma   90.00
#
_symmetry.space_group_name_H-M   'P 1'
#
loop_
_entity.id
_entity.type
_entity.pdbx_description
1 polymer ?
#
loop_
_entity_poly.entity_id
_entity_poly.type
_entity_poly.pdbx_seq_one_letter_code
_entity_poly.pdbx_strand_id
1 'polypeptide(L)'
;MRMMLLVGSLGLVLVLIMRAADPNTWRWIIPPESGSAEIEQPEKGEITRKDILVPRKAVAADNGIEGEFRVVADKRPVTPYTLGSKGKQEDAEEGRQLWASPEALAAIEDNSPFRANGFEAWKQIRDRLRAASPSQLAEAEAPRVQFGQLFQQSDLYRGHLVTVSGTVRRCVKVPPNKLDAESGEMWQLWMFGGSDNFPMVIYCLDLPEGFPVADQMAERVSIKAVYFKKWVHPAKGGATTSPLLLAKSFDWQAPAELAHTISSAEITLGIGLTLAGACVVVGFVWWNNRNRDSEVEKRIRLKNRQQFEEHADQLDAGVSVRDRLGALAAQLQQASSPPQADDKPTE
;
A
#
# COMPACT_ATOMS: atom_id res chain seq x y z
N MET A 1 -28.76 -6.20 -11.07
CA MET A 1 -27.93 -5.01 -10.79
C MET A 1 -26.43 -5.24 -11.04
N ARG A 2 -25.80 -6.31 -10.52
CA ARG A 2 -24.36 -6.62 -10.76
C ARG A 2 -23.95 -6.77 -12.24
N MET A 3 -24.82 -7.32 -13.09
CA MET A 3 -24.51 -7.44 -14.53
C MET A 3 -24.49 -6.08 -15.26
N MET A 4 -25.33 -5.11 -14.89
CA MET A 4 -25.29 -3.79 -15.54
C MET A 4 -24.06 -2.97 -15.14
N LEU A 5 -23.55 -3.15 -13.92
CA LEU A 5 -22.28 -2.55 -13.49
C LEU A 5 -21.09 -3.11 -14.28
N LEU A 6 -21.09 -4.41 -14.57
CA LEU A 6 -20.06 -5.05 -15.40
C LEU A 6 -20.07 -4.54 -16.84
N VAL A 7 -21.26 -4.39 -17.43
CA VAL A 7 -21.41 -3.85 -18.79
C VAL A 7 -20.99 -2.37 -18.84
N GLY A 8 -21.34 -1.58 -17.81
CA GLY A 8 -20.92 -0.18 -17.69
C GLY A 8 -19.40 -0.03 -17.53
N SER A 9 -18.77 -0.84 -16.67
CA SER A 9 -17.31 -0.81 -16.52
C SER A 9 -16.59 -1.23 -17.79
N LEU A 10 -17.13 -2.20 -18.52
CA LEU A 10 -16.55 -2.66 -19.79
C LEU A 10 -16.63 -1.56 -20.86
N GLY A 11 -17.75 -0.83 -20.94
CA GLY A 11 -17.89 0.31 -21.83
C GLY A 11 -16.90 1.43 -21.51
N LEU A 12 -16.70 1.75 -20.22
CA LEU A 12 -15.72 2.74 -19.78
C LEU A 12 -14.29 2.36 -20.18
N VAL A 13 -13.92 1.09 -19.98
CA VAL A 13 -12.59 0.58 -20.35
C VAL A 13 -12.36 0.68 -21.86
N LEU A 14 -13.35 0.34 -22.69
CA LEU A 14 -13.24 0.48 -24.15
C LEU A 14 -13.05 1.94 -24.59
N VAL A 15 -13.75 2.88 -23.96
CA VAL A 15 -13.59 4.32 -24.23
C VAL A 15 -12.20 4.81 -23.82
N LEU A 16 -11.67 4.35 -22.69
CA LEU A 16 -10.31 4.68 -22.26
C LEU A 16 -9.25 4.11 -23.21
N ILE A 17 -9.43 2.88 -23.70
CA ILE A 17 -8.54 2.26 -24.70
C ILE A 17 -8.55 3.06 -26.00
N MET A 18 -9.74 3.45 -26.51
CA MET A 18 -9.83 4.28 -27.72
C MET A 18 -9.17 5.65 -27.54
N ARG A 19 -9.31 6.28 -26.37
CA ARG A 19 -8.68 7.58 -26.08
C ARG A 19 -7.17 7.47 -25.93
N ALA A 20 -6.68 6.37 -25.36
CA ALA A 20 -5.25 6.09 -25.26
C ALA A 20 -4.62 5.76 -26.62
N ALA A 21 -5.40 5.32 -27.62
CA ALA A 21 -4.88 5.07 -28.97
C ALA A 21 -4.63 6.36 -29.78
N ASP A 22 -5.13 7.52 -29.34
CA ASP A 22 -4.90 8.80 -30.02
C ASP A 22 -3.45 9.30 -29.73
N PRO A 23 -2.57 9.41 -30.74
CA PRO A 23 -1.16 9.78 -30.55
C PRO A 23 -0.97 11.15 -29.89
N ASN A 24 -1.96 12.03 -29.99
CA ASN A 24 -1.92 13.36 -29.38
C ASN A 24 -1.97 13.32 -27.85
N THR A 25 -2.57 12.28 -27.25
CA THR A 25 -2.70 12.11 -25.79
C THR A 25 -1.35 11.86 -25.12
N TRP A 26 -0.34 11.39 -25.87
CA TRP A 26 0.99 11.04 -25.36
C TRP A 26 2.03 12.18 -25.47
N ARG A 27 1.68 13.30 -26.13
CA ARG A 27 2.62 14.39 -26.42
C ARG A 27 3.17 15.12 -25.19
N TRP A 28 2.52 15.00 -24.04
CA TRP A 28 3.01 15.57 -22.79
C TRP A 28 4.00 14.64 -22.06
N ILE A 29 3.97 13.32 -22.33
CA ILE A 29 4.88 12.33 -21.75
C ILE A 29 6.17 12.23 -22.56
N ILE A 30 6.05 12.34 -23.89
CA ILE A 30 7.17 12.29 -24.81
C ILE A 30 7.14 13.59 -25.62
N PRO A 31 7.79 14.67 -25.14
CA PRO A 31 7.97 15.84 -25.97
C PRO A 31 8.67 15.40 -27.27
N PRO A 32 8.24 15.90 -28.44
CA PRO A 32 8.89 15.55 -29.70
C PRO A 32 10.36 15.90 -29.55
N GLU A 33 11.25 14.96 -29.89
CA GLU A 33 12.68 15.17 -29.89
C GLU A 33 12.96 16.52 -30.57
N SER A 34 13.30 17.51 -29.74
CA SER A 34 13.87 18.76 -30.20
C SER A 34 15.11 18.34 -30.96
N GLY A 35 15.05 18.48 -32.29
CA GLY A 35 16.13 18.14 -33.17
C GLY A 35 17.44 18.67 -32.61
N SER A 36 18.41 17.77 -32.49
CA SER A 36 19.85 18.02 -32.56
C SER A 36 20.26 19.45 -32.24
N ALA A 37 20.09 19.87 -30.98
CA ALA A 37 20.95 20.90 -30.43
C ALA A 37 22.32 20.22 -30.29
N GLU A 38 23.17 20.53 -31.27
CA GLU A 38 24.61 20.36 -31.25
C GLU A 38 25.14 20.65 -29.84
N ILE A 39 25.44 19.59 -29.10
CA ILE A 39 26.13 19.70 -27.83
C ILE A 39 27.58 20.06 -28.20
N GLU A 40 27.90 21.35 -28.13
CA GLU A 40 29.28 21.79 -27.99
C GLU A 40 29.91 20.99 -26.84
N GLN A 41 30.92 20.20 -27.19
CA GLN A 41 31.75 19.49 -26.22
C GLN A 41 32.34 20.52 -25.26
N PRO A 42 32.10 20.41 -23.94
CA PRO A 42 32.91 21.17 -23.00
C PRO A 42 34.34 20.62 -23.11
N GLU A 43 35.28 21.53 -23.38
CA GLU A 43 36.70 21.24 -23.35
C GLU A 43 37.06 20.43 -22.11
N LYS A 44 37.96 19.48 -22.34
CA LYS A 44 38.49 18.52 -21.37
C LYS A 44 39.35 19.25 -20.34
N GLY A 45 38.70 19.91 -19.38
CA GLY A 45 39.34 20.51 -18.21
C GLY A 45 39.69 19.43 -17.19
N GLU A 46 40.99 19.20 -17.02
CA GLU A 46 41.58 18.29 -16.03
C GLU A 46 41.27 18.79 -14.61
N ILE A 47 40.29 18.15 -13.93
CA ILE A 47 39.92 18.50 -12.55
C ILE A 47 41.09 18.12 -11.64
N THR A 48 41.89 19.11 -11.26
CA THR A 48 42.99 18.92 -10.32
C THR A 48 42.44 18.96 -8.88
N ARG A 49 42.98 18.12 -7.99
CA ARG A 49 42.58 17.91 -6.58
C ARG A 49 42.50 19.18 -5.69
N LYS A 50 42.78 20.37 -6.23
CA LYS A 50 42.71 21.65 -5.53
C LYS A 50 41.32 22.33 -5.58
N ASP A 51 40.40 21.85 -6.41
CA ASP A 51 39.09 22.50 -6.60
C ASP A 51 37.99 22.06 -5.60
N ILE A 52 38.34 21.25 -4.59
CA ILE A 52 37.42 20.79 -3.52
C ILE A 52 37.76 21.48 -2.18
N LEU A 53 38.21 22.74 -2.22
CA LEU A 53 38.42 23.53 -1.00
C LEU A 53 37.40 24.66 -0.95
N VAL A 54 36.33 24.43 -0.19
CA VAL A 54 35.36 25.46 0.19
C VAL A 54 36.08 26.48 1.09
N PRO A 55 36.20 27.76 0.69
CA PRO A 55 36.84 28.75 1.53
C PRO A 55 35.91 29.05 2.72
N ARG A 56 36.34 28.70 3.93
CA ARG A 56 35.70 29.18 5.15
C ARG A 56 35.94 30.69 5.24
N LYS A 57 34.87 31.44 4.99
CA LYS A 57 34.77 32.87 5.29
C LYS A 57 34.95 33.04 6.80
N ALA A 58 36.09 33.59 7.21
CA ALA A 58 36.36 33.95 8.59
C ALA A 58 35.30 34.96 9.04
N VAL A 59 34.49 34.57 10.04
CA VAL A 59 33.61 35.49 10.76
C VAL A 59 34.52 36.34 11.64
N ALA A 60 34.37 37.66 11.56
CA ALA A 60 35.15 38.61 12.32
C ALA A 60 34.95 38.36 13.82
N ALA A 61 36.07 38.36 14.54
CA ALA A 61 36.15 38.19 15.98
C ALA A 61 35.35 39.28 16.70
N ASP A 62 34.37 38.85 17.49
CA ASP A 62 33.89 39.61 18.64
C ASP A 62 33.69 38.65 19.83
N ASN A 63 34.72 38.62 20.67
CA ASN A 63 34.72 38.32 22.10
C ASN A 63 34.21 36.95 22.58
N GLY A 64 35.01 35.93 22.30
CA GLY A 64 35.05 34.67 23.05
C GLY A 64 36.18 33.81 22.48
N ILE A 65 37.10 33.34 23.31
CA ILE A 65 38.25 32.56 22.85
C ILE A 65 37.76 31.22 22.28
N GLU A 66 37.56 31.19 20.96
CA GLU A 66 37.27 29.98 20.19
C GLU A 66 38.51 29.06 20.22
N GLY A 67 38.42 27.97 20.97
CA GLY A 67 39.48 26.96 21.07
C GLY A 67 39.57 26.25 22.42
N GLU A 68 38.94 26.78 23.47
CA GLU A 68 38.81 26.05 24.74
C GLU A 68 37.64 25.06 24.63
N PHE A 69 37.94 23.78 24.46
CA PHE A 69 36.98 22.70 24.72
C PHE A 69 36.58 22.76 26.19
N ARG A 70 35.54 23.53 26.52
CA ARG A 70 34.89 23.39 27.82
C ARG A 70 34.17 22.06 27.80
N VAL A 71 34.72 21.10 28.54
CA VAL A 71 33.97 19.96 29.05
C VAL A 71 32.89 20.55 29.96
N VAL A 72 31.74 20.88 29.37
CA VAL A 72 30.53 21.13 30.13
C VAL A 72 30.28 19.84 30.89
N ALA A 73 30.37 19.90 32.22
CA ALA A 73 30.05 18.77 33.09
C ALA A 73 28.73 18.14 32.61
N ASP A 74 28.84 16.86 32.27
CA ASP A 74 27.91 16.10 31.45
C ASP A 74 26.52 16.08 32.11
N LYS A 75 25.66 17.02 31.71
CA LYS A 75 24.20 16.92 31.88
C LYS A 75 23.57 16.84 30.50
N ARG A 76 23.98 15.84 29.71
CA ARG A 76 23.15 15.39 28.60
C ARG A 76 21.85 14.84 29.20
N PRO A 77 20.66 15.25 28.72
CA PRO A 77 19.45 14.54 29.07
C PRO A 77 19.62 13.08 28.62
N VAL A 78 19.53 12.16 29.56
CA VAL A 78 19.60 10.72 29.29
C VAL A 78 18.42 10.40 28.37
N THR A 79 18.70 10.20 27.09
CA THR A 79 17.72 9.68 26.15
C THR A 79 17.81 8.15 26.19
N PRO A 80 16.69 7.42 26.21
CA PRO A 80 16.68 5.96 26.40
C PRO A 80 17.35 5.15 25.28
N TYR A 81 17.92 5.79 24.26
CA TYR A 81 18.52 5.15 23.08
C TYR A 81 20.06 5.09 23.08
N THR A 82 20.74 5.62 24.10
CA THR A 82 22.23 5.63 24.15
C THR A 82 22.84 4.70 25.20
N LEU A 83 22.11 3.70 25.70
CA LEU A 83 22.70 2.65 26.53
C LEU A 83 23.41 1.61 25.65
N GLY A 84 24.67 1.91 25.31
CA GLY A 84 25.65 0.86 25.03
C GLY A 84 25.82 0.00 26.29
N SER A 85 26.05 -1.31 26.11
CA SER A 85 25.99 -2.35 27.15
C SER A 85 27.06 -2.28 28.26
N LYS A 86 27.65 -1.11 28.54
CA LYS A 86 28.70 -0.88 29.54
C LYS A 86 28.52 0.43 30.32
N GLY A 87 27.31 0.96 30.40
CA GLY A 87 26.97 2.05 31.32
C GLY A 87 26.57 1.48 32.67
N LYS A 88 27.22 1.95 33.74
CA LYS A 88 26.94 1.65 35.15
C LYS A 88 25.43 1.51 35.41
N GLN A 89 25.03 0.33 35.87
CA GLN A 89 23.68 -0.08 36.23
C GLN A 89 23.39 0.30 37.69
N GLU A 90 23.68 1.55 38.05
CA GLU A 90 23.54 2.06 39.42
C GLU A 90 22.57 3.25 39.34
N ASP A 91 21.53 3.21 40.17
CA ASP A 91 20.62 4.31 40.55
C ASP A 91 19.22 4.39 39.90
N ALA A 92 18.89 3.61 38.87
CA ALA A 92 17.51 3.58 38.29
C ALA A 92 16.73 2.28 38.57
N GLU A 93 17.34 1.29 39.22
CA GLU A 93 16.74 -0.02 39.53
C GLU A 93 16.08 -0.08 40.92
N GLU A 94 16.39 0.85 41.83
CA GLU A 94 16.04 0.74 43.26
C GLU A 94 14.54 0.92 43.61
N GLY A 95 13.66 1.13 42.63
CA GLY A 95 12.23 1.39 42.88
C GLY A 95 11.24 0.46 42.18
N ARG A 96 11.66 -0.40 41.25
CA ARG A 96 10.69 -1.18 40.45
C ARG A 96 10.37 -2.52 41.09
N GLN A 97 9.11 -2.66 41.49
CA GLN A 97 8.58 -3.92 42.01
C GLN A 97 8.70 -5.04 40.98
N LEU A 98 9.36 -6.14 41.37
CA LEU A 98 9.39 -7.39 40.61
C LEU A 98 8.10 -8.18 40.87
N TRP A 99 7.55 -8.75 39.81
CA TRP A 99 6.30 -9.53 39.84
C TRP A 99 6.53 -11.04 40.02
N ALA A 100 7.78 -11.49 40.12
CA ALA A 100 8.17 -12.83 40.57
C ALA A 100 9.47 -12.75 41.38
N SER A 101 9.83 -13.83 42.08
CA SER A 101 11.10 -13.91 42.79
C SER A 101 12.29 -13.89 41.82
N PRO A 102 13.43 -13.29 42.20
CA PRO A 102 14.63 -13.25 41.36
C PRO A 102 15.10 -14.64 40.92
N GLU A 103 14.99 -15.64 41.80
CA GLU A 103 15.37 -17.03 41.52
C GLU A 103 14.51 -17.64 40.40
N ALA A 104 13.20 -17.40 40.45
CA ALA A 104 12.28 -17.89 39.43
C ALA A 104 12.49 -17.17 38.08
N LEU A 105 12.78 -15.86 38.11
CA LEU A 105 13.07 -15.07 36.90
C LEU A 105 14.39 -15.48 36.24
N ALA A 106 15.40 -15.86 37.04
CA ALA A 106 16.69 -16.35 36.55
C ALA A 106 16.58 -17.70 35.81
N ALA A 107 15.57 -18.53 36.15
CA ALA A 107 15.31 -19.80 35.49
C ALA A 107 14.67 -19.66 34.09
N ILE A 108 14.23 -18.45 33.70
CA ILE A 108 13.60 -18.19 32.40
C ILE A 108 14.67 -18.15 31.30
N GLU A 109 14.48 -18.95 30.26
CA GLU A 109 15.34 -18.93 29.07
C GLU A 109 14.67 -18.15 27.93
N ASP A 110 15.33 -17.12 27.40
CA ASP A 110 14.86 -16.43 26.20
C ASP A 110 15.06 -17.25 24.92
N ASN A 111 14.38 -16.86 23.85
CA ASN A 111 14.48 -17.50 22.53
C ASN A 111 14.18 -19.00 22.56
N SER A 112 13.29 -19.39 23.48
CA SER A 112 12.85 -20.77 23.63
C SER A 112 11.33 -20.84 23.70
N PRO A 113 10.74 -22.00 23.37
CA PRO A 113 9.33 -22.27 23.67
C PRO A 113 9.03 -22.15 25.17
N PHE A 114 7.77 -22.27 25.52
CA PHE A 114 7.38 -22.32 26.93
C PHE A 114 7.89 -23.64 27.54
N ARG A 115 8.74 -23.56 28.56
CA ARG A 115 9.40 -24.70 29.23
C ARG A 115 8.98 -24.76 30.70
N ALA A 116 9.17 -25.92 31.33
CA ALA A 116 8.79 -26.14 32.73
C ALA A 116 9.60 -25.28 33.72
N ASN A 117 10.85 -24.94 33.41
CA ASN A 117 11.71 -24.11 34.27
C ASN A 117 11.17 -22.68 34.48
N GLY A 118 10.61 -22.06 33.43
CA GLY A 118 10.00 -20.73 33.54
C GLY A 118 8.59 -20.73 34.15
N PHE A 119 8.03 -21.89 34.45
CA PHE A 119 6.64 -22.03 34.87
C PHE A 119 6.39 -21.45 36.27
N GLU A 120 7.35 -21.55 37.19
CA GLU A 120 7.23 -20.98 38.52
C GLU A 120 7.08 -19.45 38.47
N ALA A 121 7.95 -18.77 37.71
CA ALA A 121 7.85 -17.32 37.51
C ALA A 121 6.53 -16.92 36.84
N TRP A 122 6.09 -17.68 35.84
CA TRP A 122 4.80 -17.48 35.20
C TRP A 122 3.64 -17.54 36.22
N LYS A 123 3.62 -18.59 37.05
CA LYS A 123 2.61 -18.77 38.10
C LYS A 123 2.63 -17.61 39.10
N GLN A 124 3.80 -17.22 39.59
CA GLN A 124 3.92 -16.10 40.53
C GLN A 124 3.41 -14.77 39.93
N ILE A 125 3.81 -14.45 38.69
CA ILE A 125 3.34 -13.23 37.99
C ILE A 125 1.81 -13.25 37.86
N ARG A 126 1.26 -14.36 37.38
CA ARG A 126 -0.17 -14.54 37.20
C ARG A 126 -0.94 -14.40 38.52
N ASP A 127 -0.47 -15.03 39.58
CA ASP A 127 -1.13 -15.03 40.88
C ASP A 127 -1.10 -13.64 41.51
N ARG A 128 0.02 -12.92 41.39
CA ARG A 128 0.11 -11.50 41.80
C ARG A 128 -0.80 -10.60 40.96
N LEU A 129 -0.87 -10.80 39.65
CA LEU A 129 -1.79 -10.05 38.77
C LEU A 129 -3.26 -10.33 39.14
N ARG A 130 -3.60 -11.58 39.45
CA ARG A 130 -4.94 -11.95 39.90
C ARG A 130 -5.30 -11.26 41.21
N ALA A 131 -4.38 -11.26 42.18
CA ALA A 131 -4.57 -10.65 43.49
C ALA A 131 -4.59 -9.11 43.49
N ALA A 132 -3.88 -8.47 42.54
CA ALA A 132 -3.81 -7.01 42.46
C ALA A 132 -5.17 -6.38 42.13
N SER A 133 -5.55 -5.30 42.81
CA SER A 133 -6.78 -4.56 42.48
C SER A 133 -6.62 -3.78 41.16
N PRO A 134 -7.71 -3.49 40.44
CA PRO A 134 -7.65 -2.61 39.26
C PRO A 134 -7.04 -1.23 39.58
N SER A 135 -7.33 -0.66 40.76
CA SER A 135 -6.75 0.62 41.20
C SER A 135 -5.23 0.53 41.41
N GLN A 136 -4.73 -0.54 42.03
CA GLN A 136 -3.29 -0.75 42.20
C GLN A 136 -2.56 -0.83 40.86
N LEU A 137 -3.13 -1.52 39.88
CA LEU A 137 -2.53 -1.60 38.54
C LEU A 137 -2.60 -0.26 37.80
N ALA A 138 -3.66 0.52 37.98
CA ALA A 138 -3.81 1.84 37.38
C ALA A 138 -2.80 2.85 37.94
N GLU A 139 -2.53 2.81 39.25
CA GLU A 139 -1.59 3.70 39.94
C GLU A 139 -0.12 3.24 39.84
N ALA A 140 0.11 1.94 39.62
CA ALA A 140 1.46 1.40 39.50
C ALA A 140 2.24 2.06 38.36
N GLU A 141 3.49 2.43 38.68
CA GLU A 141 4.45 2.96 37.73
C GLU A 141 4.80 1.88 36.69
N ALA A 142 4.43 2.15 35.44
CA ALA A 142 4.59 1.21 34.34
C ALA A 142 5.12 1.98 33.12
N PRO A 143 6.45 2.00 32.89
CA PRO A 143 7.04 2.77 31.79
C PRO A 143 6.46 2.32 30.45
N ARG A 144 6.24 3.28 29.55
CA ARG A 144 5.78 2.98 28.20
C ARG A 144 6.91 2.41 27.39
N VAL A 145 6.71 1.21 26.83
CA VAL A 145 7.73 0.49 26.07
C VAL A 145 7.21 0.06 24.70
N GLN A 146 8.13 -0.15 23.77
CA GLN A 146 7.86 -0.65 22.43
C GLN A 146 8.47 -2.04 22.22
N PHE A 147 8.10 -2.68 21.10
CA PHE A 147 8.62 -3.99 20.71
C PHE A 147 10.15 -4.04 20.76
N GLY A 148 10.83 -3.06 20.16
CA GLY A 148 12.30 -3.03 20.08
C GLY A 148 12.98 -3.06 21.44
N GLN A 149 12.44 -2.34 22.44
CA GLN A 149 12.98 -2.32 23.81
C GLN A 149 12.81 -3.68 24.49
N LEU A 150 11.61 -4.25 24.45
CA LEU A 150 11.35 -5.57 25.06
C LEU A 150 12.17 -6.67 24.40
N PHE A 151 12.36 -6.60 23.08
CA PHE A 151 13.08 -7.61 22.32
C PHE A 151 14.61 -7.53 22.51
N GLN A 152 15.18 -6.32 22.50
CA GLN A 152 16.62 -6.12 22.62
C GLN A 152 17.10 -6.10 24.06
N GLN A 153 16.29 -5.59 25.00
CA GLN A 153 16.64 -5.39 26.41
C GLN A 153 15.80 -6.28 27.33
N SER A 154 15.64 -7.55 26.95
CA SER A 154 14.78 -8.51 27.65
C SER A 154 15.10 -8.60 29.16
N ASP A 155 16.38 -8.65 29.52
CA ASP A 155 16.81 -8.79 30.92
C ASP A 155 16.41 -7.58 31.79
N LEU A 156 16.41 -6.37 31.22
CA LEU A 156 16.07 -5.13 31.92
C LEU A 156 14.58 -5.02 32.26
N TYR A 157 13.71 -5.65 31.46
CA TYR A 157 12.26 -5.54 31.62
C TYR A 157 11.63 -6.80 32.23
N ARG A 158 12.40 -7.89 32.37
CA ARG A 158 11.89 -9.18 32.82
C ARG A 158 11.29 -9.10 34.22
N GLY A 159 10.03 -9.50 34.35
CA GLY A 159 9.31 -9.46 35.62
C GLY A 159 8.86 -8.07 36.04
N HIS A 160 9.04 -7.04 35.21
CA HIS A 160 8.59 -5.67 35.48
C HIS A 160 7.27 -5.36 34.79
N LEU A 161 6.45 -4.54 35.44
CA LEU A 161 5.25 -3.96 34.86
C LEU A 161 5.63 -2.90 33.83
N VAL A 162 5.05 -2.99 32.64
CA VAL A 162 5.28 -2.06 31.53
C VAL A 162 3.95 -1.70 30.87
N THR A 163 3.90 -0.54 30.22
CA THR A 163 2.74 -0.12 29.42
C THR A 163 3.07 -0.28 27.94
N VAL A 164 2.28 -1.07 27.23
CA VAL A 164 2.39 -1.28 25.79
C VAL A 164 1.13 -0.79 25.09
N SER A 165 1.26 -0.20 23.91
CA SER A 165 0.12 0.29 23.14
C SER A 165 0.25 -0.11 21.68
N GLY A 166 -0.87 -0.43 21.03
CA GLY A 166 -0.85 -0.90 19.66
C GLY A 166 -2.22 -1.31 19.16
N THR A 167 -2.24 -2.06 18.07
CA THR A 167 -3.46 -2.63 17.49
C THR A 167 -3.45 -4.14 17.70
N VAL A 168 -4.44 -4.66 18.42
CA VAL A 168 -4.72 -6.09 18.51
C VAL A 168 -5.30 -6.52 17.18
N ARG A 169 -4.67 -7.53 16.56
CA ARG A 169 -5.14 -8.11 15.29
C ARG A 169 -5.77 -9.47 15.44
N ARG A 170 -5.60 -10.11 16.60
CA ARG A 170 -6.14 -11.42 16.92
C ARG A 170 -6.28 -11.56 18.43
N CYS A 171 -7.43 -12.11 18.87
CA CYS A 171 -7.70 -12.47 20.26
C CYS A 171 -8.33 -13.87 20.24
N VAL A 172 -7.70 -14.81 20.95
CA VAL A 172 -8.16 -16.20 20.99
C VAL A 172 -8.22 -16.64 22.44
N LYS A 173 -9.28 -17.39 22.78
CA LYS A 173 -9.40 -18.04 24.08
C LYS A 173 -8.46 -19.24 24.14
N VAL A 174 -7.59 -19.28 25.14
CA VAL A 174 -6.62 -20.35 25.36
C VAL A 174 -7.11 -21.23 26.51
N PRO A 175 -7.20 -22.56 26.32
CA PRO A 175 -7.59 -23.46 27.39
C PRO A 175 -6.52 -23.50 28.50
N PRO A 176 -6.89 -23.94 29.72
CA PRO A 176 -5.94 -24.08 30.82
C PRO A 176 -4.75 -24.95 30.43
N ASN A 177 -3.57 -24.56 30.90
CA ASN A 177 -2.36 -25.37 30.68
C ASN A 177 -2.45 -26.65 31.53
N LYS A 178 -1.99 -27.79 31.00
CA LYS A 178 -1.94 -29.06 31.75
C LYS A 178 -1.04 -28.99 32.99
N LEU A 179 0.02 -28.16 32.93
CA LEU A 179 0.90 -27.88 34.06
C LEU A 179 0.24 -26.98 35.12
N ASP A 180 -0.92 -26.39 34.80
CA ASP A 180 -1.53 -25.30 35.54
C ASP A 180 -3.06 -25.38 35.49
N ALA A 181 -3.63 -26.48 35.98
CA ALA A 181 -5.08 -26.66 35.95
C ALA A 181 -5.84 -25.53 36.68
N GLU A 182 -5.18 -24.85 37.63
CA GLU A 182 -5.70 -23.71 38.40
C GLU A 182 -5.72 -22.39 37.61
N SER A 183 -5.06 -22.32 36.44
CA SER A 183 -4.98 -21.08 35.65
C SER A 183 -6.35 -20.60 35.19
N GLY A 184 -7.29 -21.53 35.02
CA GLY A 184 -8.51 -21.25 34.30
C GLY A 184 -8.23 -20.89 32.85
N GLU A 185 -9.23 -20.34 32.19
CA GLU A 185 -9.15 -19.88 30.81
C GLU A 185 -8.47 -18.51 30.76
N MET A 186 -7.65 -18.29 29.74
CA MET A 186 -7.00 -16.99 29.49
C MET A 186 -7.21 -16.57 28.05
N TRP A 187 -6.95 -15.31 27.75
CA TRP A 187 -7.08 -14.75 26.41
C TRP A 187 -5.68 -14.45 25.87
N GLN A 188 -5.37 -14.92 24.67
CA GLN A 188 -4.13 -14.59 23.98
C GLN A 188 -4.41 -13.52 22.94
N LEU A 189 -3.79 -12.36 23.13
CA LEU A 189 -3.86 -11.21 22.24
C LEU A 189 -2.56 -11.08 21.45
N TRP A 190 -2.71 -10.81 20.16
CA TRP A 190 -1.60 -10.54 19.25
C TRP A 190 -1.63 -9.07 18.86
N MET A 191 -0.76 -8.27 19.48
CA MET A 191 -0.74 -6.82 19.36
C MET A 191 0.45 -6.33 18.55
N PHE A 192 0.24 -5.35 17.68
CA PHE A 192 1.28 -4.78 16.81
C PHE A 192 1.51 -3.31 17.15
N GLY A 193 2.79 -2.92 17.28
CA GLY A 193 3.25 -1.58 17.68
C GLY A 193 3.13 -0.48 16.60
N GLY A 194 2.21 -0.61 15.64
CA GLY A 194 2.05 0.32 14.53
C GLY A 194 2.94 -0.01 13.34
N SER A 195 4.19 0.47 13.32
CA SER A 195 5.14 0.25 12.21
C SER A 195 5.77 -1.14 12.21
N ASP A 196 5.74 -1.83 13.36
CA ASP A 196 6.37 -3.14 13.50
C ASP A 196 5.47 -4.23 12.90
N ASN A 197 6.06 -5.06 12.04
CA ASN A 197 5.41 -6.26 11.52
C ASN A 197 5.45 -7.45 12.49
N PHE A 198 6.03 -7.27 13.68
CA PHE A 198 6.18 -8.30 14.68
C PHE A 198 5.18 -8.11 15.82
N PRO A 199 4.49 -9.19 16.23
CA PRO A 199 3.53 -9.10 17.32
C PRO A 199 4.24 -9.12 18.68
N MET A 200 3.64 -8.43 19.64
CA MET A 200 3.75 -8.73 21.06
C MET A 200 2.59 -9.67 21.43
N VAL A 201 2.92 -10.79 22.08
CA VAL A 201 1.92 -11.77 22.51
C VAL A 201 1.59 -11.49 23.98
N ILE A 202 0.32 -11.26 24.27
CA ILE A 202 -0.14 -10.89 25.61
C ILE A 202 -1.16 -11.92 26.07
N TYR A 203 -0.90 -12.55 27.21
CA TYR A 203 -1.90 -13.36 27.91
C TYR A 203 -2.64 -12.47 28.89
N CYS A 204 -3.95 -12.31 28.70
CA CYS A 204 -4.82 -11.53 29.56
C CYS A 204 -5.66 -12.46 30.43
N LEU A 205 -5.82 -12.11 31.71
CA LEU A 205 -6.65 -12.87 32.66
C LEU A 205 -8.12 -12.55 32.54
N ASP A 206 -8.47 -11.31 32.24
CA ASP A 206 -9.83 -10.82 32.13
C ASP A 206 -9.92 -9.87 30.94
N LEU A 207 -10.89 -10.12 30.05
CA LEU A 207 -11.13 -9.27 28.89
C LEU A 207 -12.16 -8.19 29.24
N PRO A 208 -11.97 -6.91 28.84
CA PRO A 208 -12.99 -5.90 29.05
C PRO A 208 -14.31 -6.27 28.36
N GLU A 209 -15.43 -5.86 28.96
CA GLU A 209 -16.76 -6.18 28.47
C GLU A 209 -16.96 -5.68 27.04
N GLY A 210 -17.50 -6.54 26.17
CA GLY A 210 -17.77 -6.23 24.77
C GLY A 210 -16.56 -6.33 23.83
N PHE A 211 -15.35 -6.59 24.32
CA PHE A 211 -14.17 -6.72 23.45
C PHE A 211 -14.29 -7.94 22.52
N PRO A 212 -14.03 -7.79 21.21
CA PRO A 212 -14.21 -8.87 20.25
C PRO A 212 -13.21 -10.01 20.45
N VAL A 213 -13.67 -11.25 20.31
CA VAL A 213 -12.83 -12.45 20.24
C VAL A 213 -12.88 -12.97 18.81
N ALA A 214 -11.81 -12.76 18.05
CA ALA A 214 -11.75 -13.11 16.64
C ALA A 214 -10.31 -13.37 16.18
N ASP A 215 -10.16 -14.20 15.14
CA ASP A 215 -8.87 -14.46 14.49
C ASP A 215 -8.34 -13.27 13.69
N GLN A 216 -9.22 -12.35 13.29
CA GLN A 216 -8.90 -11.12 12.58
C GLN A 216 -9.73 -9.97 13.16
N MET A 217 -9.05 -8.94 13.65
CA MET A 217 -9.66 -7.70 14.16
C MET A 217 -8.68 -6.54 13.99
N ALA A 218 -9.10 -5.33 14.37
CA ALA A 218 -8.24 -4.15 14.37
C ALA A 218 -8.59 -3.21 15.52
N GLU A 219 -8.40 -3.67 16.75
CA GLU A 219 -8.73 -2.90 17.95
C GLU A 219 -7.50 -2.19 18.52
N ARG A 220 -7.57 -0.87 18.68
CA ARG A 220 -6.47 -0.10 19.29
C ARG A 220 -6.60 -0.13 20.81
N VAL A 221 -5.55 -0.56 21.49
CA VAL A 221 -5.55 -0.75 22.95
C VAL A 221 -4.27 -0.22 23.58
N SER A 222 -4.34 0.05 24.88
CA SER A 222 -3.18 0.29 25.74
C SER A 222 -3.29 -0.63 26.94
N ILE A 223 -2.26 -1.46 27.15
CA ILE A 223 -2.28 -2.55 28.14
C ILE A 223 -1.10 -2.37 29.08
N LYS A 224 -1.37 -2.39 30.39
CA LYS A 224 -0.34 -2.59 31.41
C LYS A 224 -0.12 -4.08 31.62
N ALA A 225 1.09 -4.54 31.38
CA ALA A 225 1.43 -5.96 31.40
C ALA A 225 2.80 -6.17 32.01
N VAL A 226 3.01 -7.31 32.64
CA VAL A 226 4.32 -7.76 33.09
C VAL A 226 5.02 -8.44 31.94
N TYR A 227 6.23 -7.98 31.60
CA TYR A 227 7.04 -8.64 30.58
C TYR A 227 7.65 -9.93 31.12
N PHE A 228 7.50 -11.03 30.40
CA PHE A 228 7.92 -12.35 30.86
C PHE A 228 9.19 -12.83 30.15
N LYS A 229 9.16 -12.96 28.81
CA LYS A 229 10.30 -13.47 28.03
C LYS A 229 10.19 -13.19 26.53
N LYS A 230 11.26 -13.47 25.80
CA LYS A 230 11.22 -13.73 24.35
C LYS A 230 10.76 -15.16 24.10
N TRP A 231 9.57 -15.30 23.55
CA TRP A 231 8.93 -16.58 23.32
C TRP A 231 8.99 -17.00 21.86
N VAL A 232 9.46 -18.23 21.61
CA VAL A 232 9.43 -18.84 20.28
C VAL A 232 8.10 -19.55 20.07
N HIS A 233 7.42 -19.21 18.98
CA HIS A 233 6.14 -19.78 18.60
C HIS A 233 6.07 -20.12 17.11
N PRO A 234 5.17 -21.01 16.68
CA PRO A 234 4.96 -21.28 15.26
C PRO A 234 4.28 -20.08 14.58
N ALA A 235 4.73 -19.73 13.37
CA ALA A 235 4.15 -18.71 12.50
C ALA A 235 4.12 -19.20 11.05
N LYS A 236 3.42 -18.46 10.17
CA LYS A 236 3.43 -18.73 8.72
C LYS A 236 4.84 -18.43 8.19
N GLY A 237 5.64 -19.48 7.98
CA GLY A 237 7.04 -19.37 7.55
C GLY A 237 8.07 -19.96 8.51
N GLY A 238 7.64 -20.51 9.66
CA GLY A 238 8.52 -21.22 10.59
C GLY A 238 8.39 -20.72 12.03
N ALA A 239 9.37 -21.05 12.85
CA ALA A 239 9.44 -20.55 14.21
C ALA A 239 9.80 -19.06 14.21
N THR A 240 9.05 -18.25 14.96
CA THR A 240 9.30 -16.81 15.14
C THR A 240 9.36 -16.49 16.63
N THR A 241 10.12 -15.47 16.99
CA THR A 241 10.26 -15.02 18.38
C THR A 241 9.54 -13.71 18.59
N SER A 242 8.73 -13.64 19.65
CA SER A 242 7.99 -12.44 20.05
C SER A 242 8.10 -12.18 21.55
N PRO A 243 8.06 -10.90 21.99
CA PRO A 243 7.87 -10.56 23.38
C PRO A 243 6.57 -11.17 23.92
N LEU A 244 6.66 -11.86 25.05
CA LEU A 244 5.55 -12.47 25.76
C LEU A 244 5.30 -11.70 27.05
N LEU A 245 4.05 -11.26 27.25
CA LEU A 245 3.62 -10.50 28.40
C LEU A 245 2.38 -11.11 29.05
N LEU A 246 2.15 -10.79 30.33
CA LEU A 246 0.93 -11.14 31.07
C LEU A 246 0.25 -9.88 31.56
N ALA A 247 -1.06 -9.78 31.39
CA ALA A 247 -1.88 -8.67 31.86
C ALA A 247 -3.07 -9.20 32.66
N LYS A 248 -3.56 -8.42 33.62
CA LYS A 248 -4.82 -8.71 34.28
C LYS A 248 -5.98 -8.37 33.35
N SER A 249 -6.11 -7.11 32.98
CA SER A 249 -7.12 -6.56 32.08
C SER A 249 -6.57 -5.30 31.41
N PHE A 250 -7.39 -4.63 30.60
CA PHE A 250 -7.02 -3.38 29.95
C PHE A 250 -8.24 -2.51 29.66
N ASP A 251 -7.99 -1.21 29.54
CA ASP A 251 -9.00 -0.25 29.13
C ASP A 251 -9.14 -0.27 27.61
N TRP A 252 -10.36 -0.55 27.15
CA TRP A 252 -10.74 -0.47 25.74
C TRP A 252 -12.01 0.36 25.62
N GLN A 253 -11.98 1.26 24.64
CA GLN A 253 -13.16 2.01 24.24
C GLN A 253 -13.60 1.44 22.90
N ALA A 254 -14.82 0.90 22.87
CA ALA A 254 -15.42 0.44 21.63
C ALA A 254 -15.35 1.57 20.60
N PRO A 255 -14.88 1.32 19.37
CA PRO A 255 -14.99 2.29 18.30
C PRO A 255 -16.44 2.74 18.22
N ALA A 256 -16.69 4.05 18.32
CA ALA A 256 -18.03 4.57 18.06
C ALA A 256 -18.40 4.07 16.66
N GLU A 257 -19.49 3.30 16.57
CA GLU A 257 -20.04 2.92 15.27
C GLU A 257 -20.48 4.21 14.58
N LEU A 258 -19.56 4.82 13.83
CA LEU A 258 -19.90 5.77 12.79
C LEU A 258 -20.56 4.93 11.71
N ALA A 259 -21.83 4.61 11.95
CA ALA A 259 -22.73 4.08 10.95
C ALA A 259 -22.88 5.16 9.89
N HIS A 260 -21.90 5.27 8.99
CA HIS A 260 -22.09 5.87 7.68
C HIS A 260 -23.02 4.93 6.93
N THR A 261 -24.30 5.00 7.28
CA THR A 261 -25.38 4.48 6.46
C THR A 261 -25.42 5.38 5.25
N ILE A 262 -24.60 5.04 4.24
CA ILE A 262 -24.70 5.67 2.93
C ILE A 262 -26.14 5.44 2.51
N SER A 263 -26.91 6.53 2.51
CA SER A 263 -28.35 6.44 2.29
C SER A 263 -28.57 5.98 0.86
N SER A 264 -29.60 5.16 0.64
CA SER A 264 -29.99 4.74 -0.72
C SER A 264 -30.22 5.96 -1.65
N ALA A 265 -30.60 7.10 -1.07
CA ALA A 265 -30.70 8.39 -1.76
C ALA A 265 -29.34 8.92 -2.25
N GLU A 266 -28.28 8.82 -1.45
CA GLU A 266 -26.93 9.27 -1.83
C GLU A 266 -26.34 8.40 -2.96
N ILE A 267 -26.57 7.09 -2.91
CA ILE A 267 -26.19 6.17 -3.99
C ILE A 267 -26.94 6.51 -5.28
N THR A 268 -28.25 6.73 -5.18
CA THR A 268 -29.08 7.09 -6.34
C THR A 268 -28.65 8.43 -6.93
N LEU A 269 -28.30 9.40 -6.08
CA LEU A 269 -27.84 10.72 -6.50
C LEU A 269 -26.45 10.64 -7.16
N GLY A 270 -25.53 9.83 -6.61
CA GLY A 270 -24.21 9.58 -7.21
C GLY A 270 -24.28 8.87 -8.56
N ILE A 271 -25.15 7.85 -8.68
CA ILE A 271 -25.41 7.16 -9.96
C ILE A 271 -26.07 8.13 -10.96
N GLY A 272 -27.01 8.95 -10.50
CA GLY A 272 -27.65 9.97 -11.35
C GLY A 272 -26.67 10.99 -11.90
N LEU A 273 -25.77 11.51 -11.05
CA LEU A 273 -24.74 12.48 -11.45
C LEU A 273 -23.72 11.89 -12.43
N THR A 274 -23.31 10.64 -12.22
CA THR A 274 -22.38 9.96 -13.14
C THR A 274 -23.02 9.67 -14.50
N LEU A 275 -24.29 9.24 -14.53
CA LEU A 275 -25.03 9.06 -15.78
C LEU A 275 -25.26 10.39 -16.50
N ALA A 276 -25.64 11.45 -15.78
CA ALA A 276 -25.80 12.78 -16.35
C ALA A 276 -24.49 13.30 -16.97
N GLY A 277 -23.37 13.15 -16.24
CA GLY A 277 -22.05 13.49 -16.75
C GLY A 277 -21.68 12.71 -18.02
N ALA A 278 -21.95 11.41 -18.05
CA ALA A 278 -21.72 10.58 -19.24
C ALA A 278 -22.58 11.04 -20.43
N CYS A 279 -23.86 11.35 -20.22
CA CYS A 279 -24.74 11.87 -21.26
C CYS A 279 -24.25 13.22 -21.81
N VAL A 280 -23.76 14.11 -20.95
CA VAL A 280 -23.19 15.41 -21.37
C VAL A 280 -21.95 15.20 -22.24
N VAL A 281 -21.04 14.29 -21.85
CA VAL A 281 -19.83 13.98 -22.63
C VAL A 281 -20.20 13.39 -23.99
N VAL A 282 -21.11 12.42 -24.04
CA VAL A 282 -21.56 11.80 -25.29
C VAL A 282 -22.24 12.83 -26.19
N GLY A 283 -23.12 13.68 -25.63
CA GLY A 283 -23.78 14.76 -26.37
C GLY A 283 -22.79 15.77 -26.93
N PHE A 284 -21.76 16.14 -26.16
CA PHE A 284 -20.70 17.04 -26.61
C PHE A 284 -19.87 16.45 -27.74
N VAL A 285 -19.48 15.17 -27.64
CA VAL A 285 -18.73 14.47 -28.70
C VAL A 285 -19.56 14.36 -29.97
N TRP A 286 -20.84 14.00 -29.86
CA TRP A 286 -21.75 13.90 -31.01
C TRP A 286 -21.95 15.25 -31.69
N TRP A 287 -22.17 16.32 -30.91
CA TRP A 287 -22.32 17.67 -31.43
C TRP A 287 -21.05 18.15 -32.16
N ASN A 288 -19.88 17.93 -31.56
CA ASN A 288 -18.61 18.30 -32.15
C ASN A 288 -18.32 17.50 -33.43
N ASN A 289 -18.66 16.22 -33.47
CA ASN A 289 -18.45 15.38 -34.66
C ASN A 289 -19.38 15.77 -35.82
N ARG A 290 -20.66 16.07 -35.52
CA ARG A 290 -21.64 16.50 -36.53
C ARG A 290 -21.24 17.79 -37.24
N ASN A 291 -20.56 18.70 -36.56
CA ASN A 291 -20.04 19.92 -37.20
C ASN A 291 -18.85 19.63 -38.13
N ARG A 292 -18.04 18.59 -37.86
CA ARG A 292 -16.86 18.23 -38.68
C ARG A 292 -17.22 17.55 -40.00
N ASP A 293 -18.29 16.76 -40.03
CA ASP A 293 -18.76 16.11 -41.27
C ASP A 293 -19.09 17.12 -42.36
N SER A 294 -19.60 18.31 -41.98
CA SER A 294 -19.91 19.37 -42.95
C SER A 294 -18.67 19.95 -43.65
N GLU A 295 -17.54 20.03 -42.96
CA GLU A 295 -16.30 20.56 -43.53
C GLU A 295 -15.57 19.52 -44.39
N VAL A 296 -15.65 18.24 -44.00
CA VAL A 296 -15.13 17.13 -44.81
C VAL A 296 -15.93 16.99 -46.10
N GLU A 297 -17.27 17.06 -46.03
CA GLU A 297 -18.12 16.96 -47.22
C GLU A 297 -17.91 18.15 -48.17
N LYS A 298 -17.76 19.37 -47.65
CA LYS A 298 -17.38 20.55 -48.46
C LYS A 298 -16.04 20.34 -49.18
N ARG A 299 -15.02 19.81 -48.48
CA ARG A 299 -13.70 19.53 -49.09
C ARG A 299 -13.75 18.44 -50.15
N ILE A 300 -14.52 17.38 -49.93
CA ILE A 300 -14.70 16.29 -50.90
C ILE A 300 -15.43 16.83 -52.15
N ARG A 301 -16.49 17.61 -51.98
CA ARG A 301 -17.20 18.24 -53.11
C ARG A 301 -16.30 19.18 -53.91
N LEU A 302 -15.43 19.95 -53.24
CA LEU A 302 -14.48 20.85 -53.89
C LEU A 302 -13.41 20.08 -54.69
N LYS A 303 -12.84 19.02 -54.11
CA LYS A 303 -11.88 18.15 -54.81
C LYS A 303 -12.51 17.44 -56.00
N ASN A 304 -13.72 16.90 -55.85
CA ASN A 304 -14.41 16.25 -56.95
C ASN A 304 -14.70 17.25 -58.06
N ARG A 305 -15.15 18.47 -57.73
CA ARG A 305 -15.37 19.53 -58.72
C ARG A 305 -14.09 19.90 -59.47
N GLN A 306 -12.97 20.06 -58.77
CA GLN A 306 -11.68 20.32 -59.40
C GLN A 306 -11.23 19.17 -60.31
N GLN A 307 -11.39 17.92 -59.86
CA GLN A 307 -11.09 16.76 -60.70
C GLN A 307 -11.98 16.69 -61.95
N PHE A 308 -13.28 17.01 -61.81
CA PHE A 308 -14.19 17.09 -62.94
C PHE A 308 -13.81 18.22 -63.91
N GLU A 309 -13.38 19.39 -63.41
CA GLU A 309 -12.94 20.50 -64.25
C GLU A 309 -11.60 20.18 -64.96
N GLU A 310 -10.64 19.53 -64.28
CA GLU A 310 -9.36 19.11 -64.87
C GLU A 310 -9.53 18.00 -65.93
N HIS A 311 -10.48 17.09 -65.73
CA HIS A 311 -10.74 15.98 -66.67
C HIS A 311 -11.86 16.27 -67.66
N ALA A 312 -12.50 17.45 -67.60
CA ALA A 312 -13.53 17.86 -68.55
C ALA A 312 -12.98 17.96 -69.98
N ASP A 313 -11.74 18.41 -70.13
CA ASP A 313 -11.07 18.51 -71.43
C ASP A 313 -10.62 17.15 -72.00
N GLN A 314 -10.60 16.10 -71.16
CA GLN A 314 -10.32 14.72 -71.59
C GLN A 314 -11.59 13.90 -71.86
N LEU A 315 -12.77 14.41 -71.46
CA LEU A 315 -14.04 13.82 -71.83
C LEU A 315 -14.36 14.19 -73.28
N ASP A 316 -13.77 13.43 -74.19
CA ASP A 316 -14.08 13.45 -75.62
C ASP A 316 -15.60 13.27 -75.81
N ALA A 317 -16.29 14.37 -76.09
CA ALA A 317 -17.73 14.40 -76.36
C ALA A 317 -18.11 13.59 -77.63
N GLY A 318 -17.13 13.03 -78.34
CA GLY A 318 -17.32 12.26 -79.56
C GLY A 318 -17.63 10.78 -79.40
N VAL A 319 -17.38 10.14 -78.24
CA VAL A 319 -17.66 8.70 -78.09
C VAL A 319 -18.88 8.51 -77.20
N SER A 320 -20.04 8.50 -77.84
CA SER A 320 -21.31 8.16 -77.20
C SER A 320 -21.17 6.86 -76.40
N VAL A 321 -21.61 6.86 -75.15
CA VAL A 321 -21.71 5.64 -74.31
C VAL A 321 -22.46 4.52 -75.05
N ARG A 322 -23.35 4.89 -75.99
CA ARG A 322 -24.06 3.99 -76.90
C ARG A 322 -23.13 3.22 -77.84
N ASP A 323 -22.07 3.84 -78.34
CA ASP A 323 -21.11 3.20 -79.25
C ASP A 323 -20.22 2.21 -78.50
N ARG A 324 -19.82 2.54 -77.26
CA ARG A 324 -19.08 1.61 -76.40
C ARG A 324 -19.91 0.40 -76.00
N LEU A 325 -21.20 0.60 -75.68
CA LEU A 325 -22.12 -0.51 -75.41
C LEU A 325 -22.41 -1.34 -76.67
N GLY A 326 -22.51 -0.70 -77.85
CA GLY A 326 -22.67 -1.38 -79.14
C GLY A 326 -21.47 -2.27 -79.49
N ALA A 327 -20.25 -1.77 -79.31
CA ALA A 327 -19.03 -2.55 -79.56
C ALA A 327 -18.91 -3.76 -78.61
N LEU A 328 -19.30 -3.59 -77.35
CA LEU A 328 -19.28 -4.67 -76.36
C LEU A 328 -20.32 -5.76 -76.66
N ALA A 329 -21.49 -5.37 -77.16
CA ALA A 329 -22.53 -6.30 -77.60
C ALA A 329 -22.09 -7.13 -78.82
N ALA A 330 -21.38 -6.51 -79.79
CA ALA A 330 -20.86 -7.21 -80.96
C ALA A 330 -19.79 -8.26 -80.60
N GLN A 331 -18.92 -7.96 -79.63
CA GLN A 331 -17.93 -8.91 -79.12
C GLN A 331 -18.56 -10.16 -78.50
N LEU A 332 -19.66 -9.99 -77.75
CA LEU A 332 -20.36 -11.12 -77.13
C LEU A 332 -21.06 -12.04 -78.14
N GLN A 333 -21.50 -11.50 -79.29
CA GLN A 333 -22.08 -12.30 -80.38
C GLN A 333 -21.04 -13.12 -81.17
N GLN A 334 -19.84 -12.60 -81.37
CA GLN A 334 -18.76 -13.37 -82.01
C GLN A 334 -18.28 -14.53 -81.16
N ALA A 335 -18.33 -14.40 -79.82
CA ALA A 335 -17.91 -15.45 -78.90
C ALA A 335 -18.88 -16.64 -78.80
N SER A 336 -20.07 -16.58 -79.42
CA SER A 336 -21.16 -17.56 -79.22
C SER A 336 -21.52 -18.44 -80.43
N SER A 337 -20.72 -18.45 -81.51
CA SER A 337 -20.95 -19.37 -82.65
C SER A 337 -20.18 -20.70 -82.50
N PRO A 338 -20.86 -21.87 -82.48
CA PRO A 338 -20.23 -23.19 -82.30
C PRO A 338 -19.59 -23.75 -83.60
N PRO A 339 -18.57 -24.62 -83.51
CA PRO A 339 -17.87 -25.16 -84.67
C PRO A 339 -18.70 -26.23 -85.39
N GLN A 340 -18.79 -26.09 -86.72
CA GLN A 340 -19.47 -27.01 -87.64
C GLN A 340 -18.65 -28.30 -87.78
N ALA A 341 -19.24 -29.45 -87.41
CA ALA A 341 -18.60 -30.76 -87.47
C ALA A 341 -18.68 -31.35 -88.89
N ASP A 342 -17.52 -31.68 -89.46
CA ASP A 342 -17.34 -32.42 -90.71
C ASP A 342 -17.52 -33.92 -90.47
N ASP A 343 -18.54 -34.51 -91.08
CA ASP A 343 -18.73 -35.96 -91.22
C ASP A 343 -18.02 -36.45 -92.49
N LYS A 344 -17.10 -37.40 -92.36
CA LYS A 344 -16.61 -38.24 -93.47
C LYS A 344 -16.87 -39.72 -93.14
N PRO A 345 -17.57 -40.48 -94.00
CA PRO A 345 -17.85 -41.88 -93.76
C PRO A 345 -16.67 -42.76 -94.18
N THR A 346 -16.49 -43.86 -93.46
CA THR A 346 -15.60 -44.97 -93.81
C THR A 346 -16.45 -46.07 -94.44
N GLU A 347 -16.13 -46.44 -95.68
CA GLU A 347 -16.16 -47.81 -96.19
C GLU A 347 -14.86 -48.07 -96.95
#